data_AF-A0A523TCT1-F1
#
_entry.id   AF-A0A523TCT1-F1
#
_cell.length_a   1.000
_cell.length_b   1.000
_cell.length_c   1.000
_cell.angle_alpha   90.00
_cell.angle_beta   90.00
_cell.angle_gamma   90.00
#
_symmetry.space_group_name_H-M   'P 1'
#
loop_
_entity.id
_entity.type
_entity.pdbx_description
1 polymer ?
#
loop_
_entity_poly.entity_id
_entity_poly.type
_entity_poly.pdbx_seq_one_letter_code
_entity_poly.pdbx_strand_id
1 'polypeptide(L)'
;MPLITENTVMEFYIQLIKENQIKFLVKQKDLKKLVIKYIKTLQKEADIHNKIKTTKELWKVLFEAAMIYIDPDKQGFDQLFEYFNQFVDFEELIFASDSFYRDHTLHCLWVYFLGEYIFHNPEFSSLFVNKEREIKNTSKLREVYIALEQPNIFGDFYNYLDNIIGILKLDDAIRCIISLAHDLGYPLKKINKINSAIGKVLPFFSISEFSKFTFQYENIQQFFIEHLVELISYKISMSVDTSGLEYEEQQFIAAPYNKIGQITEMINRGQEPDPQLIQELKGYLDGIDEKEKYLLRKIFVGKGKIEKSMSSVLRYANDFENYQHGIMSSYLLMKLLNSFSNIQITYSNPDDLPLEGLDFATIYGKLKILNAMADHTSPGYQIRDFDDYSSQLILIDEIEEFSRISRANQYRTFVNQFCKCELKMDDGCLCIDFIFDDDNIDDLDPEITFRDKCRRFISVFDIPNLTDNFSIRFRSIGRLKKNKNIYELQLAKNHVKILINDEVKDIAKYLKTKELYRN
;
A
#
# COMPACT_ATOMS: atom_id res chain seq x y z
N MET A 1 15.08 -6.21 20.51
CA MET A 1 13.76 -5.73 20.03
C MET A 1 12.90 -6.99 19.87
N PRO A 2 11.56 -6.94 19.73
CA PRO A 2 10.79 -8.18 19.52
C PRO A 2 11.17 -8.82 18.18
N LEU A 3 11.40 -10.13 18.20
CA LEU A 3 11.68 -10.91 17.00
C LEU A 3 10.38 -11.15 16.22
N ILE A 4 10.38 -10.77 14.94
CA ILE A 4 9.26 -11.00 14.03
C ILE A 4 9.48 -12.32 13.28
N THR A 5 8.47 -13.18 13.32
CA THR A 5 8.48 -14.51 12.68
C THR A 5 7.17 -14.77 11.96
N GLU A 6 7.13 -15.77 11.07
CA GLU A 6 5.89 -16.24 10.42
C GLU A 6 4.78 -16.50 11.46
N ASN A 7 5.10 -17.16 12.57
CA ASN A 7 4.13 -17.47 13.62
C ASN A 7 3.64 -16.21 14.35
N THR A 8 4.54 -15.26 14.63
CA THR A 8 4.19 -13.99 15.29
C THR A 8 3.08 -13.28 14.52
N VAL A 9 3.25 -13.10 13.20
CA VAL A 9 2.31 -12.35 12.37
C VAL A 9 1.02 -13.14 12.11
N MET A 10 1.10 -14.46 11.96
CA MET A 10 -0.09 -15.32 11.80
C MET A 10 -0.98 -15.35 13.03
N GLU A 11 -0.39 -15.49 14.23
CA GLU A 11 -1.14 -15.51 15.48
C GLU A 11 -1.82 -14.16 15.73
N PHE A 12 -1.09 -13.07 15.47
CA PHE A 12 -1.62 -11.72 15.56
C PHE A 12 -2.82 -11.53 14.61
N TYR A 13 -2.70 -11.92 13.34
CA TYR A 13 -3.80 -11.80 12.38
C TYR A 13 -5.02 -12.66 12.76
N ILE A 14 -4.81 -13.88 13.29
CA ILE A 14 -5.91 -14.69 13.86
C ILE A 14 -6.61 -13.94 15.00
N GLN A 15 -5.86 -13.23 15.84
CA GLN A 15 -6.44 -12.45 16.93
C GLN A 15 -7.28 -11.27 16.40
N LEU A 16 -6.77 -10.51 15.42
CA LEU A 16 -7.54 -9.46 14.74
C LEU A 16 -8.86 -9.98 14.16
N ILE A 17 -8.83 -11.17 13.53
CA ILE A 17 -10.03 -11.83 13.00
C ILE A 17 -11.05 -12.15 14.12
N LYS A 18 -10.59 -12.65 15.28
CA LYS A 18 -11.47 -12.98 16.41
C LYS A 18 -12.10 -11.73 17.02
N GLU A 19 -11.34 -10.65 17.10
CA GLU A 19 -11.77 -9.34 17.62
C GLU A 19 -12.61 -8.54 16.62
N ASN A 20 -12.84 -9.07 15.41
CA ASN A 20 -13.56 -8.40 14.32
C ASN A 20 -12.89 -7.10 13.85
N GLN A 21 -11.56 -7.01 13.97
CA GLN A 21 -10.80 -5.88 13.44
C GLN A 21 -10.58 -5.95 11.93
N ILE A 22 -10.66 -7.16 11.34
CA ILE A 22 -10.68 -7.38 9.89
C ILE A 22 -12.13 -7.30 9.39
N LYS A 23 -12.55 -6.09 9.02
CA LYS A 23 -13.91 -5.68 8.62
C LYS A 23 -14.46 -6.52 7.49
N PHE A 24 -13.65 -6.78 6.45
CA PHE A 24 -14.14 -7.52 5.28
C PHE A 24 -14.51 -8.98 5.60
N LEU A 25 -13.96 -9.57 6.67
CA LEU A 25 -14.29 -10.93 7.11
C LEU A 25 -15.47 -11.01 8.09
N VAL A 26 -15.90 -9.89 8.70
CA VAL A 26 -16.90 -9.90 9.80
C VAL A 26 -18.22 -10.54 9.38
N LYS A 27 -18.73 -10.18 8.19
CA LYS A 27 -20.00 -10.70 7.68
C LYS A 27 -19.85 -12.01 6.89
N GLN A 28 -18.63 -12.41 6.54
CA GLN A 28 -18.33 -13.54 5.66
C GLN A 28 -17.96 -14.79 6.48
N LYS A 29 -18.92 -15.35 7.22
CA LYS A 29 -18.67 -16.40 8.24
C LYS A 29 -17.93 -17.63 7.71
N ASP A 30 -18.22 -18.09 6.50
CA ASP A 30 -17.61 -19.30 5.96
C ASP A 30 -16.20 -19.06 5.43
N LEU A 31 -15.97 -17.93 4.73
CA LEU A 31 -14.64 -17.51 4.32
C LEU A 31 -13.75 -17.22 5.54
N LYS A 32 -14.28 -16.56 6.58
CA LYS A 32 -13.60 -16.36 7.87
C LYS A 32 -13.11 -17.68 8.49
N LYS A 33 -13.94 -18.74 8.46
CA LYS A 33 -13.53 -20.07 8.95
C LYS A 33 -12.43 -20.69 8.09
N LEU A 34 -12.52 -20.55 6.76
CA LEU A 34 -11.51 -21.05 5.83
C LEU A 34 -10.17 -20.35 6.03
N VAL A 35 -10.15 -19.02 6.13
CA VAL A 35 -8.93 -18.24 6.41
C VAL A 35 -8.25 -18.75 7.69
N ILE A 36 -8.98 -18.85 8.80
CA ILE A 36 -8.42 -19.35 10.07
C ILE A 36 -7.91 -20.80 9.91
N LYS A 37 -8.64 -21.65 9.18
CA LYS A 37 -8.23 -23.03 8.92
C LYS A 37 -6.89 -23.08 8.18
N TYR A 38 -6.75 -22.34 7.08
CA TYR A 38 -5.52 -22.36 6.28
C TYR A 38 -4.33 -21.77 7.03
N ILE A 39 -4.52 -20.69 7.80
CA ILE A 39 -3.44 -20.14 8.65
C ILE A 39 -2.98 -21.19 9.68
N LYS A 40 -3.92 -21.86 10.36
CA LYS A 40 -3.59 -22.93 11.31
C LYS A 40 -2.91 -24.14 10.67
N THR A 41 -3.20 -24.41 9.40
CA THR A 41 -2.49 -25.43 8.63
C THR A 41 -1.06 -24.97 8.34
N LEU A 42 -0.87 -23.73 7.88
CA LEU A 42 0.46 -23.15 7.63
C LEU A 42 1.36 -23.18 8.87
N GLN A 43 0.82 -22.85 10.05
CA GLN A 43 1.54 -22.89 11.33
C GLN A 43 2.12 -24.27 11.67
N LYS A 44 1.53 -25.35 11.15
CA LYS A 44 1.93 -26.74 11.45
C LYS A 44 2.77 -27.37 10.35
N GLU A 45 2.79 -26.76 9.18
CA GLU A 45 3.41 -27.34 8.00
C GLU A 45 4.90 -27.03 7.98
N ALA A 46 5.72 -28.08 7.90
CA ALA A 46 7.18 -27.94 7.82
C ALA A 46 7.66 -28.04 6.36
N ASP A 47 6.91 -28.74 5.50
CA ASP A 47 7.25 -28.93 4.11
C ASP A 47 6.89 -27.69 3.27
N ILE A 48 7.86 -27.20 2.50
CA ILE A 48 7.69 -25.96 1.73
C ILE A 48 6.67 -26.10 0.60
N HIS A 49 6.58 -27.26 -0.05
CA HIS A 49 5.61 -27.47 -1.13
C HIS A 49 4.18 -27.48 -0.58
N ASN A 50 3.97 -28.12 0.57
CA ASN A 50 2.68 -28.08 1.27
C ASN A 50 2.35 -26.67 1.80
N LYS A 51 3.35 -25.91 2.26
CA LYS A 51 3.18 -24.48 2.61
C LYS A 51 2.69 -23.69 1.40
N ILE A 52 3.38 -23.77 0.27
CA ILE A 52 3.01 -23.05 -0.98
C ILE A 52 1.58 -23.43 -1.40
N LYS A 53 1.24 -24.73 -1.40
CA LYS A 53 -0.10 -25.20 -1.74
C LYS A 53 -1.17 -24.61 -0.81
N THR A 54 -0.90 -24.57 0.49
CA THR A 54 -1.83 -24.02 1.49
C THR A 54 -1.96 -22.51 1.33
N THR A 55 -0.84 -21.81 1.10
CA THR A 55 -0.80 -20.38 0.83
C THR A 55 -1.57 -20.02 -0.42
N LYS A 56 -1.46 -20.80 -1.50
CA LYS A 56 -2.22 -20.58 -2.74
C LYS A 56 -3.73 -20.54 -2.48
N GLU A 57 -4.23 -21.47 -1.68
CA GLU A 57 -5.66 -21.53 -1.35
C GLU A 57 -6.07 -20.42 -0.36
N LEU A 58 -5.20 -20.08 0.59
CA LEU A 58 -5.42 -18.95 1.49
C LEU A 58 -5.47 -17.61 0.73
N TRP A 59 -4.57 -17.41 -0.22
CA TRP A 59 -4.50 -16.24 -1.10
C TRP A 59 -5.84 -16.05 -1.82
N LYS A 60 -6.37 -17.09 -2.46
CA LYS A 60 -7.64 -17.03 -3.21
C LYS A 60 -8.81 -16.64 -2.31
N VAL A 61 -8.88 -17.22 -1.11
CA VAL A 61 -9.96 -16.99 -0.15
C VAL A 61 -9.89 -15.58 0.43
N LEU A 62 -8.68 -15.09 0.74
CA LEU A 62 -8.49 -13.71 1.21
C LEU A 62 -8.80 -12.71 0.10
N PHE A 63 -8.29 -12.94 -1.11
CA PHE A 63 -8.55 -12.12 -2.28
C PHE A 63 -10.06 -12.04 -2.57
N GLU A 64 -10.75 -13.19 -2.62
CA GLU A 64 -12.19 -13.23 -2.85
C GLU A 64 -12.94 -12.43 -1.76
N ALA A 65 -12.63 -12.68 -0.49
CA ALA A 65 -13.30 -12.01 0.62
C ALA A 65 -13.10 -10.49 0.60
N ALA A 66 -11.87 -10.03 0.35
CA ALA A 66 -11.54 -8.61 0.30
C ALA A 66 -12.14 -7.94 -0.95
N MET A 67 -12.04 -8.55 -2.13
CA MET A 67 -12.61 -7.98 -3.35
C MET A 67 -14.13 -7.88 -3.28
N ILE A 68 -14.86 -8.92 -2.85
CA ILE A 68 -16.33 -8.88 -2.73
C ILE A 68 -16.79 -7.76 -1.78
N TYR A 69 -15.97 -7.46 -0.77
CA TYR A 69 -16.27 -6.40 0.18
C TYR A 69 -16.10 -5.00 -0.45
N ILE A 70 -15.18 -4.86 -1.41
CA ILE A 70 -14.96 -3.63 -2.18
C ILE A 70 -15.99 -3.51 -3.31
N ASP A 71 -16.16 -4.56 -4.11
CA ASP A 71 -17.12 -4.64 -5.20
C ASP A 71 -17.67 -6.08 -5.31
N PRO A 72 -19.00 -6.28 -5.25
CA PRO A 72 -19.60 -7.61 -5.35
C PRO A 72 -19.45 -8.29 -6.72
N ASP A 73 -19.01 -7.60 -7.78
CA ASP A 73 -18.80 -8.18 -9.12
C ASP A 73 -17.61 -9.15 -9.16
N LYS A 74 -17.93 -10.45 -9.15
CA LYS A 74 -16.96 -11.55 -9.21
C LYS A 74 -16.50 -11.92 -10.62
N GLN A 75 -17.01 -11.28 -11.67
CA GLN A 75 -16.63 -11.66 -13.03
C GLN A 75 -15.13 -11.46 -13.24
N GLY A 76 -14.49 -12.51 -13.75
CA GLY A 76 -13.03 -12.56 -13.95
C GLY A 76 -12.25 -13.30 -12.86
N PHE A 77 -12.87 -13.64 -11.73
CA PHE A 77 -12.16 -14.31 -10.62
C PHE A 77 -11.57 -15.66 -11.05
N ASP A 78 -12.34 -16.47 -11.82
CA ASP A 78 -11.86 -17.75 -12.33
C ASP A 78 -10.61 -17.59 -13.22
N GLN A 79 -10.57 -16.54 -14.05
CA GLN A 79 -9.43 -16.26 -14.92
C GLN A 79 -8.21 -15.80 -14.13
N LEU A 80 -8.41 -14.94 -13.13
CA LEU A 80 -7.34 -14.52 -12.23
C LEU A 80 -6.80 -15.69 -11.41
N PHE A 81 -7.67 -16.55 -10.87
CA PHE A 81 -7.26 -17.70 -10.09
C PHE A 81 -6.56 -18.76 -10.94
N GLU A 82 -6.97 -18.92 -12.20
CA GLU A 82 -6.26 -19.76 -13.15
C GLU A 82 -4.89 -19.19 -13.49
N TYR A 83 -4.81 -17.88 -13.79
CA TYR A 83 -3.53 -17.20 -13.94
C TYR A 83 -2.64 -17.41 -12.71
N PHE A 84 -3.19 -17.24 -11.51
CA PHE A 84 -2.44 -17.40 -10.27
C PHE A 84 -1.94 -18.84 -10.09
N ASN A 85 -2.71 -19.86 -10.49
CA ASN A 85 -2.20 -21.24 -10.53
C ASN A 85 -0.96 -21.34 -11.44
N GLN A 86 -1.03 -20.78 -12.66
CA GLN A 86 0.10 -20.79 -13.61
C GLN A 86 1.30 -19.96 -13.10
N PHE A 87 1.05 -18.88 -12.37
CA PHE A 87 2.07 -18.07 -11.72
C PHE A 87 2.83 -18.89 -10.67
N VAL A 88 2.12 -19.62 -9.80
CA VAL A 88 2.75 -20.50 -8.79
C VAL A 88 3.59 -21.59 -9.46
N ASP A 89 3.07 -22.19 -10.54
CA ASP A 89 3.82 -23.21 -11.29
C ASP A 89 5.07 -22.62 -11.98
N PHE A 90 5.00 -21.36 -12.45
CA PHE A 90 6.14 -20.65 -13.04
C PHE A 90 7.21 -20.24 -12.01
N GLU A 91 6.81 -19.93 -10.78
CA GLU A 91 7.73 -19.63 -9.67
C GLU A 91 8.70 -20.80 -9.41
N GLU A 92 8.26 -22.05 -9.60
CA GLU A 92 9.14 -23.22 -9.50
C GLU A 92 10.29 -23.20 -10.53
N LEU A 93 10.06 -22.63 -11.72
CA LEU A 93 11.11 -22.43 -12.74
C LEU A 93 12.06 -21.30 -12.34
N ILE A 94 11.53 -20.21 -11.78
CA ILE A 94 12.34 -19.06 -11.32
C ILE A 94 13.21 -19.46 -10.14
N PHE A 95 12.70 -20.29 -9.24
CA PHE A 95 13.44 -20.83 -8.11
C PHE A 95 14.80 -21.39 -8.57
N ALA A 96 14.85 -22.06 -9.72
CA ALA A 96 16.08 -22.61 -10.30
C ALA A 96 17.18 -21.58 -10.62
N SER A 97 16.84 -20.29 -10.72
CA SER A 97 17.68 -19.26 -11.34
C SER A 97 18.38 -18.28 -10.38
N ASP A 98 18.05 -18.27 -9.08
CA ASP A 98 18.55 -17.27 -8.11
C ASP A 98 19.08 -17.94 -6.82
N SER A 99 20.23 -17.49 -6.31
CA SER A 99 20.87 -18.08 -5.10
C SER A 99 20.14 -17.70 -3.81
N PHE A 100 19.56 -16.49 -3.77
CA PHE A 100 18.75 -15.98 -2.66
C PHE A 100 17.33 -15.75 -3.13
N TYR A 101 16.63 -16.86 -3.37
CA TYR A 101 15.27 -16.87 -3.86
C TYR A 101 14.29 -16.34 -2.81
N ARG A 102 13.21 -15.74 -3.28
CA ARG A 102 12.05 -15.44 -2.46
C ARG A 102 10.87 -15.99 -3.24
N ASP A 103 10.04 -16.78 -2.59
CA ASP A 103 8.83 -17.29 -3.20
C ASP A 103 7.77 -16.21 -3.18
N HIS A 104 7.35 -15.72 -4.36
CA HIS A 104 6.44 -14.58 -4.44
C HIS A 104 4.99 -14.97 -4.07
N THR A 105 4.69 -16.27 -3.98
CA THR A 105 3.40 -16.78 -3.46
C THR A 105 3.34 -16.65 -1.94
N LEU A 106 4.41 -17.04 -1.24
CA LEU A 106 4.52 -16.89 0.21
C LEU A 106 4.73 -15.43 0.62
N HIS A 107 5.64 -14.75 -0.06
CA HIS A 107 6.02 -13.38 0.26
C HIS A 107 4.84 -12.42 0.31
N CYS A 108 3.96 -12.42 -0.70
CA CYS A 108 2.81 -11.52 -0.72
C CYS A 108 1.87 -11.73 0.50
N LEU A 109 1.77 -12.96 1.01
CA LEU A 109 1.04 -13.27 2.24
C LEU A 109 1.75 -12.71 3.48
N TRP A 110 3.08 -12.81 3.53
CA TRP A 110 3.88 -12.28 4.64
C TRP A 110 3.89 -10.76 4.68
N VAL A 111 3.98 -10.10 3.52
CA VAL A 111 3.76 -8.65 3.38
C VAL A 111 2.41 -8.28 3.95
N TYR A 112 1.34 -9.01 3.61
CA TYR A 112 0.02 -8.71 4.16
C TYR A 112 -0.03 -8.85 5.69
N PHE A 113 0.40 -9.98 6.25
CA PHE A 113 0.34 -10.19 7.70
C PHE A 113 1.28 -9.29 8.49
N LEU A 114 2.46 -8.97 7.96
CA LEU A 114 3.36 -7.99 8.55
C LEU A 114 2.76 -6.58 8.52
N GLY A 115 2.11 -6.22 7.42
CA GLY A 115 1.37 -4.96 7.28
C GLY A 115 0.28 -4.82 8.33
N GLU A 116 -0.55 -5.84 8.50
CA GLU A 116 -1.59 -5.86 9.54
C GLU A 116 -1.00 -5.84 10.96
N TYR A 117 0.13 -6.52 11.18
CA TYR A 117 0.85 -6.46 12.45
C TYR A 117 1.32 -5.04 12.78
N ILE A 118 1.97 -4.36 11.84
CA ILE A 118 2.47 -3.00 12.04
C ILE A 118 1.32 -2.00 12.17
N PHE A 119 0.27 -2.12 11.35
CA PHE A 119 -0.85 -1.18 11.37
C PHE A 119 -1.66 -1.24 12.67
N HIS A 120 -1.89 -2.43 13.21
CA HIS A 120 -2.75 -2.61 14.39
C HIS A 120 -1.99 -2.67 15.73
N ASN A 121 -0.67 -2.83 15.71
CA ASN A 121 0.11 -2.85 16.95
C ASN A 121 0.37 -1.41 17.45
N PRO A 122 -0.09 -1.05 18.67
CA PRO A 122 0.06 0.31 19.21
C PRO A 122 1.48 0.85 19.23
N GLU A 123 2.49 -0.03 19.29
CA GLU A 123 3.91 0.33 19.22
C GLU A 123 4.23 1.17 17.98
N PHE A 124 3.60 0.87 16.84
CA PHE A 124 3.87 1.52 15.55
C PHE A 124 2.86 2.60 15.17
N SER A 125 1.86 2.90 16.02
CA SER A 125 0.80 3.90 15.76
C SER A 125 1.34 5.28 15.33
N SER A 126 2.51 5.67 15.85
CA SER A 126 3.20 6.91 15.47
C SER A 126 3.47 7.05 13.96
N LEU A 127 3.60 5.94 13.22
CA LEU A 127 3.77 5.94 11.76
C LEU A 127 2.50 6.41 11.02
N PHE A 128 1.33 6.25 11.64
CA PHE A 128 0.03 6.45 10.99
C PHE A 128 -0.76 7.62 11.59
N VAL A 129 -0.13 8.48 12.39
CA VAL A 129 -0.78 9.58 13.13
C VAL A 129 -1.63 10.47 12.24
N ASN A 130 -1.14 10.81 11.05
CA ASN A 130 -1.86 11.68 10.14
C ASN A 130 -3.15 11.02 9.62
N LYS A 131 -3.07 9.73 9.27
CA LYS A 131 -4.22 8.91 8.84
C LYS A 131 -5.21 8.65 9.97
N GLU A 132 -4.74 8.31 11.17
CA GLU A 132 -5.57 8.12 12.35
C GLU A 132 -6.32 9.41 12.73
N ARG A 133 -5.63 10.56 12.67
CA ARG A 133 -6.24 11.86 12.90
C ARG A 133 -7.34 12.15 11.87
N GLU A 134 -7.11 11.90 10.59
CA GLU A 134 -8.12 12.11 9.54
C GLU A 134 -9.38 11.25 9.76
N ILE A 135 -9.20 9.98 10.11
CA ILE A 135 -10.30 9.04 10.44
C ILE A 135 -11.12 9.56 11.63
N LYS A 136 -10.43 9.96 12.69
CA LYS A 136 -11.06 10.44 13.93
C LYS A 136 -11.80 11.75 13.71
N ASN A 137 -11.19 12.69 13.00
CA ASN A 137 -11.78 13.99 12.69
C ASN A 137 -13.04 13.83 11.82
N THR A 138 -12.99 12.99 10.79
CA THR A 138 -14.15 12.75 9.92
C THR A 138 -15.31 12.12 10.70
N SER A 139 -15.02 11.10 11.52
CA SER A 139 -16.04 10.45 12.34
C SER A 139 -16.70 11.43 13.31
N LYS A 140 -15.89 12.30 13.93
CA LYS A 140 -16.39 13.30 14.88
C LYS A 140 -17.22 14.39 14.20
N LEU A 141 -16.78 14.88 13.04
CA LEU A 141 -17.57 15.81 12.23
C LEU A 141 -18.93 15.20 11.91
N ARG A 142 -18.99 13.94 11.47
CA ARG A 142 -20.26 13.28 11.20
C ARG A 142 -21.18 13.21 12.42
N GLU A 143 -20.65 12.85 13.59
CA GLU A 143 -21.44 12.83 14.83
C GLU A 143 -22.06 14.20 15.14
N VAL A 144 -21.26 15.27 15.05
CA VAL A 144 -21.73 16.63 15.30
C VAL A 144 -22.85 17.01 14.34
N TYR A 145 -22.64 16.85 13.03
CA TYR A 145 -23.61 17.32 12.06
C TYR A 145 -24.91 16.51 12.12
N ILE A 146 -24.85 15.20 12.39
CA ILE A 146 -26.07 14.40 12.63
C ILE A 146 -26.85 14.92 13.85
N ALA A 147 -26.16 15.29 14.93
CA ALA A 147 -26.81 15.82 16.13
C ALA A 147 -27.49 17.18 15.93
N LEU A 148 -27.10 17.93 14.89
CA LEU A 148 -27.79 19.18 14.52
C LEU A 148 -29.20 18.93 13.98
N GLU A 149 -29.50 17.75 13.44
CA GLU A 149 -30.83 17.38 12.92
C GLU A 149 -31.35 18.29 11.77
N GLN A 150 -30.44 18.80 10.93
CA GLN A 150 -30.76 19.76 9.85
C GLN A 150 -30.49 19.19 8.43
N PRO A 151 -31.18 18.13 7.98
CA PRO A 151 -30.93 17.49 6.68
C PRO A 151 -31.28 18.35 5.47
N ASN A 152 -32.21 19.28 5.64
CA ASN A 152 -32.57 20.30 4.64
C ASN A 152 -31.46 21.33 4.39
N ILE A 153 -30.43 21.39 5.26
CA ILE A 153 -29.27 22.28 5.12
C ILE A 153 -28.02 21.47 4.77
N PHE A 154 -27.76 20.38 5.51
CA PHE A 154 -26.51 19.62 5.43
C PHE A 154 -26.63 18.27 4.70
N GLY A 155 -27.73 18.00 4.00
CA GLY A 155 -27.95 16.72 3.30
C GLY A 155 -26.80 16.29 2.39
N ASP A 156 -26.31 17.20 1.54
CA ASP A 156 -25.18 16.92 0.64
C ASP A 156 -23.87 16.70 1.40
N PHE A 157 -23.68 17.44 2.50
CA PHE A 157 -22.51 17.26 3.36
C PHE A 157 -22.54 15.92 4.11
N TYR A 158 -23.71 15.42 4.51
CA TYR A 158 -23.84 14.06 5.04
C TYR A 158 -23.40 13.02 4.01
N ASN A 159 -23.84 13.15 2.76
CA ASN A 159 -23.43 12.25 1.68
C ASN A 159 -21.90 12.31 1.46
N TYR A 160 -21.31 13.51 1.51
CA TYR A 160 -19.86 13.68 1.46
C TYR A 160 -19.15 12.93 2.61
N LEU A 161 -19.59 13.11 3.86
CA LEU A 161 -18.99 12.45 5.01
C LEU A 161 -19.19 10.92 4.96
N ASP A 162 -20.36 10.46 4.52
CA ASP A 162 -20.66 9.05 4.34
C ASP A 162 -19.77 8.41 3.27
N ASN A 163 -19.44 9.12 2.19
CA ASN A 163 -18.48 8.68 1.18
C ASN A 163 -17.07 8.52 1.75
N ILE A 164 -16.57 9.50 2.52
CA ILE A 164 -15.27 9.38 3.19
C ILE A 164 -15.27 8.18 4.14
N ILE A 165 -16.31 8.02 4.96
CA ILE A 165 -16.42 6.87 5.87
C ILE A 165 -16.52 5.55 5.09
N GLY A 166 -17.16 5.55 3.93
CA GLY A 166 -17.15 4.44 2.98
C GLY A 166 -15.73 4.02 2.64
N ILE A 167 -14.87 4.96 2.25
CA ILE A 167 -13.45 4.70 1.98
C ILE A 167 -12.76 4.09 3.19
N LEU A 168 -12.94 4.68 4.37
CA LEU A 168 -12.31 4.21 5.61
C LEU A 168 -12.78 2.81 6.03
N LYS A 169 -13.95 2.36 5.56
CA LYS A 169 -14.43 0.99 5.77
C LYS A 169 -13.71 -0.01 4.88
N LEU A 170 -13.28 0.38 3.68
CA LEU A 170 -12.58 -0.48 2.72
C LEU A 170 -11.07 -0.65 3.00
N ASP A 171 -10.55 0.09 3.99
CA ASP A 171 -9.12 0.26 4.23
C ASP A 171 -8.33 -1.05 4.40
N ASP A 172 -8.85 -2.00 5.18
CA ASP A 172 -8.24 -3.32 5.41
C ASP A 172 -8.36 -4.24 4.19
N ALA A 173 -9.46 -4.17 3.45
CA ALA A 173 -9.64 -4.89 2.19
C ALA A 173 -8.65 -4.40 1.13
N ILE A 174 -8.46 -3.08 1.00
CA ILE A 174 -7.48 -2.49 0.07
C ILE A 174 -6.06 -2.98 0.42
N ARG A 175 -5.64 -2.89 1.69
CA ARG A 175 -4.34 -3.40 2.13
C ARG A 175 -4.16 -4.88 1.84
N CYS A 176 -5.20 -5.68 2.01
CA CYS A 176 -5.18 -7.10 1.65
C CYS A 176 -4.92 -7.30 0.16
N ILE A 177 -5.68 -6.65 -0.72
CA ILE A 177 -5.55 -6.83 -2.17
C ILE A 177 -4.20 -6.36 -2.69
N ILE A 178 -3.73 -5.17 -2.29
CA ILE A 178 -2.44 -4.66 -2.76
C ILE A 178 -1.30 -5.58 -2.33
N SER A 179 -1.33 -6.07 -1.08
CA SER A 179 -0.30 -6.96 -0.57
C SER A 179 -0.31 -8.31 -1.30
N LEU A 180 -1.48 -8.87 -1.57
CA LEU A 180 -1.61 -10.16 -2.26
C LEU A 180 -1.27 -10.07 -3.75
N ALA A 181 -1.53 -8.95 -4.41
CA ALA A 181 -1.47 -8.85 -5.87
C ALA A 181 -0.27 -8.06 -6.43
N HIS A 182 0.50 -7.34 -5.60
CA HIS A 182 1.57 -6.45 -6.09
C HIS A 182 2.59 -7.13 -7.00
N ASP A 183 2.90 -8.40 -6.76
CA ASP A 183 3.93 -9.16 -7.49
C ASP A 183 3.43 -10.01 -8.66
N LEU A 184 2.13 -9.98 -8.99
CA LEU A 184 1.61 -10.85 -10.07
C LEU A 184 2.32 -10.63 -11.42
N GLY A 185 2.78 -9.42 -11.72
CA GLY A 185 3.54 -9.09 -12.94
C GLY A 185 5.00 -9.54 -12.94
N TYR A 186 5.51 -10.12 -11.85
CA TYR A 186 6.91 -10.52 -11.68
C TYR A 186 7.48 -11.47 -12.75
N PRO A 187 6.72 -12.45 -13.28
CA PRO A 187 7.21 -13.37 -14.31
C PRO A 187 7.78 -12.66 -15.54
N LEU A 188 7.14 -11.56 -15.98
CA LEU A 188 7.57 -10.81 -17.17
C LEU A 188 8.98 -10.22 -16.98
N LYS A 189 9.31 -9.75 -15.78
CA LYS A 189 10.64 -9.25 -15.45
C LYS A 189 11.71 -10.35 -15.49
N LYS A 190 11.35 -11.60 -15.17
CA LYS A 190 12.30 -12.73 -15.11
C LYS A 190 12.63 -13.38 -16.45
N ILE A 191 11.80 -13.20 -17.47
CA ILE A 191 12.04 -13.71 -18.83
C ILE A 191 13.44 -13.31 -19.33
N ASN A 192 13.89 -12.09 -19.07
CA ASN A 192 15.22 -11.63 -19.47
C ASN A 192 16.37 -12.40 -18.80
N LYS A 193 16.24 -12.76 -17.51
CA LYS A 193 17.22 -13.61 -16.82
C LYS A 193 17.26 -15.01 -17.43
N ILE A 194 16.09 -15.58 -17.73
CA ILE A 194 15.97 -16.91 -18.37
C ILE A 194 16.63 -16.90 -19.75
N ASN A 195 16.31 -15.91 -20.59
CA ASN A 195 16.95 -15.70 -21.89
C ASN A 195 18.49 -15.60 -21.76
N SER A 196 18.99 -14.90 -20.74
CA SER A 196 20.43 -14.81 -20.50
C SER A 196 21.04 -16.14 -20.06
N ALA A 197 20.36 -16.93 -19.24
CA ALA A 197 20.83 -18.23 -18.79
C ALA A 197 20.92 -19.21 -19.96
N ILE A 198 19.87 -19.30 -20.79
CA ILE A 198 19.84 -20.12 -22.01
C ILE A 198 20.98 -19.71 -22.95
N GLY A 199 21.14 -18.40 -23.20
CA GLY A 199 22.17 -17.89 -24.09
C GLY A 199 23.61 -18.16 -23.64
N LYS A 200 23.85 -18.40 -22.35
CA LYS A 200 25.18 -18.81 -21.84
C LYS A 200 25.48 -20.28 -22.07
N VAL A 201 24.45 -21.13 -22.16
CA VAL A 201 24.60 -22.59 -22.29
C VAL A 201 24.70 -23.01 -23.76
N LEU A 202 23.89 -22.42 -24.63
CA LEU A 202 23.81 -22.78 -26.06
C LEU A 202 25.17 -22.79 -26.81
N PRO A 203 26.11 -21.86 -26.57
CA PRO A 203 27.41 -21.87 -27.24
C PRO A 203 28.23 -23.14 -26.98
N PHE A 204 28.07 -23.80 -25.83
CA PHE A 204 28.76 -25.07 -25.53
C PHE A 204 28.27 -26.24 -26.39
N PHE A 205 27.09 -26.11 -27.01
CA PHE A 205 26.53 -27.05 -27.97
C PHE A 205 26.76 -26.60 -29.42
N SER A 206 27.64 -25.61 -29.65
CA SER A 206 27.87 -25.00 -30.97
C SER A 206 26.61 -24.38 -31.61
N ILE A 207 25.64 -23.99 -30.78
CA ILE A 207 24.46 -23.25 -31.22
C ILE A 207 24.77 -21.75 -31.09
N SER A 208 25.04 -21.09 -32.22
CA SER A 208 25.36 -19.66 -32.29
C SER A 208 24.18 -18.77 -32.66
N GLU A 209 23.10 -19.35 -33.20
CA GLU A 209 21.89 -18.63 -33.61
C GLU A 209 20.68 -19.16 -32.84
N PHE A 210 20.07 -18.30 -32.01
CA PHE A 210 18.82 -18.59 -31.33
C PHE A 210 18.01 -17.30 -31.15
N SER A 211 16.70 -17.41 -31.24
CA SER A 211 15.79 -16.31 -30.93
C SER A 211 15.56 -16.25 -29.44
N LYS A 212 15.74 -15.05 -28.85
CA LYS A 212 15.30 -14.80 -27.47
C LYS A 212 13.78 -14.80 -27.42
N PHE A 213 13.22 -15.20 -26.28
CA PHE A 213 11.80 -15.03 -26.04
C PHE A 213 11.52 -13.54 -25.83
N THR A 214 10.79 -12.92 -26.76
CA THR A 214 10.34 -11.53 -26.73
C THR A 214 8.85 -11.50 -27.01
N PHE A 215 8.12 -10.55 -26.44
CA PHE A 215 6.68 -10.40 -26.65
C PHE A 215 6.36 -8.95 -27.05
N GLN A 216 5.30 -8.79 -27.83
CA GLN A 216 4.73 -7.50 -28.21
C GLN A 216 3.24 -7.54 -27.91
N TYR A 217 2.68 -6.41 -27.45
CA TYR A 217 1.25 -6.28 -27.25
C TYR A 217 0.55 -6.09 -28.60
N GLU A 218 -0.60 -6.72 -28.78
CA GLU A 218 -1.46 -6.48 -29.94
C GLU A 218 -2.06 -5.06 -29.89
N ASN A 219 -2.38 -4.48 -31.04
CA ASN A 219 -2.95 -3.12 -31.12
C ASN A 219 -4.19 -2.91 -30.24
N ILE A 220 -5.01 -3.95 -30.05
CA ILE A 220 -6.21 -3.84 -29.20
C ILE A 220 -5.86 -3.71 -27.71
N GLN A 221 -4.70 -4.22 -27.30
CA GLN A 221 -4.21 -4.09 -25.93
C GLN A 221 -3.69 -2.68 -25.65
N GLN A 222 -3.26 -1.94 -26.68
CA GLN A 222 -2.81 -0.55 -26.56
C GLN A 222 -3.89 0.34 -25.92
N PHE A 223 -5.15 0.16 -26.32
CA PHE A 223 -6.28 0.89 -25.72
C PHE A 223 -6.41 0.62 -24.21
N PHE A 224 -6.28 -0.63 -23.77
CA PHE A 224 -6.30 -0.97 -22.34
C PHE A 224 -5.12 -0.36 -21.59
N ILE A 225 -3.94 -0.33 -22.21
CA ILE A 225 -2.73 0.24 -21.60
C ILE A 225 -2.90 1.75 -21.42
N GLU A 226 -3.35 2.46 -22.45
CA GLU A 226 -3.61 3.90 -22.39
C GLU A 226 -4.69 4.23 -21.36
N HIS A 227 -5.76 3.42 -21.31
CA HIS A 227 -6.82 3.58 -20.33
C HIS A 227 -6.33 3.35 -18.89
N LEU A 228 -5.51 2.31 -18.65
CA LEU A 228 -4.90 2.07 -17.34
C LEU A 228 -4.06 3.28 -16.91
N VAL A 229 -3.12 3.70 -17.76
CA VAL A 229 -2.18 4.80 -17.48
C VAL A 229 -2.96 6.09 -17.18
N GLU A 230 -4.02 6.35 -17.93
CA GLU A 230 -4.89 7.49 -17.68
C GLU A 230 -5.61 7.38 -16.33
N LEU A 231 -6.28 6.25 -16.06
CA LEU A 231 -7.04 6.02 -14.83
C LEU A 231 -6.18 6.20 -13.58
N ILE A 232 -5.01 5.54 -13.53
CA ILE A 232 -4.11 5.62 -12.36
C ILE A 232 -3.39 6.97 -12.27
N SER A 233 -3.51 7.83 -13.27
CA SER A 233 -2.98 9.21 -13.23
C SER A 233 -3.99 10.23 -12.72
N TYR A 234 -5.23 9.83 -12.44
CA TYR A 234 -6.23 10.70 -11.85
C TYR A 234 -6.02 10.87 -10.35
N LYS A 235 -6.00 12.13 -9.92
CA LYS A 235 -6.17 12.53 -8.53
C LYS A 235 -7.60 12.99 -8.36
N ILE A 236 -8.37 12.19 -7.62
CA ILE A 236 -9.74 12.56 -7.27
C ILE A 236 -9.71 13.12 -5.85
N SER A 237 -10.12 14.37 -5.73
CA SER A 237 -10.24 15.07 -4.46
C SER A 237 -11.70 15.39 -4.21
N MET A 238 -12.12 15.36 -2.95
CA MET A 238 -13.43 15.88 -2.55
C MET A 238 -13.19 17.10 -1.68
N SER A 239 -13.99 18.13 -1.90
CA SER A 239 -13.91 19.38 -1.15
C SER A 239 -15.30 19.91 -0.87
N VAL A 240 -15.39 20.73 0.16
CA VAL A 240 -16.59 21.53 0.43
C VAL A 240 -16.34 22.91 -0.15
N ASP A 241 -17.17 23.33 -1.10
CA ASP A 241 -17.02 24.64 -1.72
C ASP A 241 -17.54 25.73 -0.77
N THR A 242 -16.63 26.36 -0.06
CA THR A 242 -16.95 27.49 0.83
C THR A 242 -16.83 28.86 0.15
N SER A 243 -16.45 28.89 -1.13
CA SER A 243 -15.99 30.09 -1.83
C SER A 243 -17.08 30.82 -2.65
N GLY A 244 -18.31 30.33 -2.61
CA GLY A 244 -19.42 30.84 -3.42
C GLY A 244 -20.21 32.02 -2.86
N LEU A 245 -19.83 32.60 -1.72
CA LEU A 245 -20.59 33.68 -1.07
C LEU A 245 -19.95 35.05 -1.27
N GLU A 246 -20.77 36.01 -1.70
CA GLU A 246 -20.42 37.43 -1.66
C GLU A 246 -20.25 37.90 -0.20
N TYR A 247 -19.49 38.98 0.04
CA TYR A 247 -19.24 39.50 1.39
C TYR A 247 -20.55 39.77 2.17
N GLU A 248 -21.57 40.28 1.49
CA GLU A 248 -22.90 40.53 2.08
C GLU A 248 -23.63 39.24 2.44
N GLU A 249 -23.49 38.18 1.63
CA GLU A 249 -24.06 36.87 1.93
C GLU A 249 -23.34 36.20 3.11
N GLN A 250 -22.02 36.37 3.22
CA GLN A 250 -21.24 35.87 4.37
C GLN A 250 -21.66 36.56 5.68
N GLN A 251 -21.88 37.87 5.65
CA GLN A 251 -22.40 38.64 6.79
C GLN A 251 -23.76 38.09 7.25
N PHE A 252 -24.61 37.67 6.30
CA PHE A 252 -25.96 37.18 6.59
C PHE A 252 -25.96 35.85 7.37
N ILE A 253 -24.97 34.99 7.16
CA ILE A 253 -24.84 33.69 7.86
C ILE A 253 -23.67 33.65 8.85
N ALA A 254 -23.10 34.80 9.22
CA ALA A 254 -21.85 34.87 9.97
C ALA A 254 -21.93 34.14 11.32
N ALA A 255 -23.07 34.22 12.02
CA ALA A 255 -23.25 33.58 13.32
C ALA A 255 -23.18 32.04 13.26
N PRO A 256 -24.02 31.33 12.47
CA PRO A 256 -23.88 29.89 12.32
C PRO A 256 -22.54 29.49 11.68
N TYR A 257 -22.06 30.24 10.69
CA TYR A 257 -20.78 29.96 10.01
C TYR A 257 -19.58 29.99 10.97
N ASN A 258 -19.47 31.02 11.81
CA ASN A 258 -18.37 31.14 12.77
C ASN A 258 -18.39 30.01 13.82
N LYS A 259 -19.58 29.61 14.29
CA LYS A 259 -19.73 28.50 15.23
C LYS A 259 -19.31 27.17 14.60
N ILE A 260 -19.70 26.92 13.35
CA ILE A 260 -19.25 25.75 12.58
C ILE A 260 -17.71 25.75 12.45
N GLY A 261 -17.13 26.91 12.14
CA GLY A 261 -15.67 27.09 12.06
C GLY A 261 -14.96 26.75 13.38
N GLN A 262 -15.49 27.23 14.51
CA GLN A 262 -14.96 26.91 15.85
C GLN A 262 -15.02 25.41 16.14
N ILE A 263 -16.16 24.76 15.89
CA ILE A 263 -16.30 23.30 16.10
C ILE A 263 -15.29 22.53 15.22
N THR A 264 -15.19 22.91 13.94
CA THR A 264 -14.27 22.27 12.98
C THR A 264 -12.82 22.44 13.41
N GLU A 265 -12.44 23.63 13.89
CA GLU A 265 -11.09 23.90 14.39
C GLU A 265 -10.76 23.10 15.66
N MET A 266 -11.72 22.98 16.60
CA MET A 266 -11.57 22.14 17.79
C MET A 266 -11.30 20.68 17.39
N ILE A 267 -12.09 20.13 16.46
CA ILE A 267 -11.91 18.77 15.96
C ILE A 267 -10.54 18.61 15.29
N ASN A 268 -10.14 19.57 14.44
CA ASN A 268 -8.84 19.53 13.77
C ASN A 268 -7.65 19.56 14.75
N ARG A 269 -7.82 20.21 15.91
CA ARG A 269 -6.86 20.20 17.02
C ARG A 269 -6.95 18.96 17.92
N GLY A 270 -7.82 18.00 17.59
CA GLY A 270 -8.05 16.78 18.36
C GLY A 270 -8.81 16.99 19.66
N GLN A 271 -9.50 18.11 19.81
CA GLN A 271 -10.30 18.45 21.00
C GLN A 271 -11.75 17.95 20.82
N GLU A 272 -12.38 17.55 21.93
CA GLU A 272 -13.82 17.27 21.92
C GLU A 272 -14.61 18.57 21.69
N PRO A 273 -15.55 18.61 20.74
CA PRO A 273 -16.45 19.74 20.54
C PRO A 273 -17.20 20.09 21.83
N ASP A 274 -17.30 21.38 22.13
CA ASP A 274 -18.08 21.87 23.27
C ASP A 274 -19.58 21.56 23.08
N PRO A 275 -20.21 20.76 23.96
CA PRO A 275 -21.65 20.47 23.88
C PRO A 275 -22.52 21.74 23.88
N GLN A 276 -22.12 22.78 24.62
CA GLN A 276 -22.86 24.05 24.66
C GLN A 276 -22.82 24.73 23.29
N LEU A 277 -21.67 24.74 22.62
CA LEU A 277 -21.50 25.32 21.30
C LEU A 277 -22.37 24.61 20.24
N ILE A 278 -22.47 23.28 20.32
CA ILE A 278 -23.36 22.47 19.46
C ILE A 278 -24.82 22.82 19.71
N GLN A 279 -25.24 22.91 20.99
CA GLN A 279 -26.61 23.25 21.35
C GLN A 279 -26.99 24.66 20.89
N GLU A 280 -26.08 25.63 21.05
CA GLU A 280 -26.26 26.99 20.55
C GLU A 280 -26.40 27.01 19.03
N LEU A 281 -25.51 26.32 18.30
CA LEU A 281 -25.59 26.22 16.84
C LEU A 281 -26.92 25.62 16.39
N LYS A 282 -27.38 24.54 17.05
CA LYS A 282 -28.70 23.95 16.77
C LYS A 282 -29.83 24.96 16.97
N GLY A 283 -29.83 25.69 18.08
CA GLY A 283 -30.82 26.74 18.34
C GLY A 283 -30.83 27.85 17.29
N TYR A 284 -29.66 28.24 16.76
CA TYR A 284 -29.59 29.16 15.61
C TYR A 284 -30.25 28.55 14.37
N LEU A 285 -29.85 27.34 13.99
CA LEU A 285 -30.33 26.66 12.78
C LEU A 285 -31.83 26.34 12.81
N ASP A 286 -32.43 26.15 13.99
CA ASP A 286 -33.87 25.97 14.14
C ASP A 286 -34.65 27.27 13.85
N GLY A 287 -34.01 28.44 14.01
CA GLY A 287 -34.63 29.76 13.89
C GLY A 287 -34.32 30.53 12.60
N ILE A 288 -33.47 30.01 11.72
CA ILE A 288 -33.06 30.71 10.49
C ILE A 288 -34.13 30.71 9.39
N ASP A 289 -34.12 31.74 8.55
CA ASP A 289 -35.03 31.89 7.41
C ASP A 289 -34.61 31.07 6.17
N GLU A 290 -35.45 31.04 5.13
CA GLU A 290 -35.16 30.27 3.91
C GLU A 290 -33.98 30.82 3.10
N LYS A 291 -33.66 32.11 3.21
CA LYS A 291 -32.50 32.71 2.56
C LYS A 291 -31.22 32.25 3.26
N GLU A 292 -31.18 32.28 4.59
CA GLU A 292 -30.06 31.73 5.38
C GLU A 292 -29.85 30.25 5.11
N LYS A 293 -30.91 29.44 5.08
CA LYS A 293 -30.83 28.01 4.71
C LYS A 293 -30.27 27.82 3.31
N TYR A 294 -30.72 28.63 2.35
CA TYR A 294 -30.20 28.58 0.98
C TYR A 294 -28.69 28.89 0.93
N LEU A 295 -28.24 29.94 1.62
CA LEU A 295 -26.83 30.31 1.66
C LEU A 295 -25.97 29.24 2.34
N LEU A 296 -26.44 28.65 3.44
CA LEU A 296 -25.76 27.53 4.09
C LEU A 296 -25.69 26.30 3.19
N ARG A 297 -26.79 25.92 2.51
CA ARG A 297 -26.77 24.83 1.53
C ARG A 297 -25.71 25.05 0.46
N LYS A 298 -25.62 26.26 -0.09
CA LYS A 298 -24.70 26.64 -1.16
C LYS A 298 -23.22 26.39 -0.80
N ILE A 299 -22.85 26.54 0.47
CA ILE A 299 -21.47 26.37 0.94
C ILE A 299 -21.15 25.00 1.53
N PHE A 300 -22.15 24.17 1.81
CA PHE A 300 -21.99 22.81 2.32
C PHE A 300 -22.28 21.76 1.25
N VAL A 301 -22.04 22.10 -0.02
CA VAL A 301 -22.09 21.16 -1.14
C VAL A 301 -20.73 20.47 -1.26
N GLY A 302 -20.72 19.14 -1.17
CA GLY A 302 -19.56 18.34 -1.51
C GLY A 302 -19.35 18.32 -3.02
N LYS A 303 -18.18 18.79 -3.48
CA LYS A 303 -17.77 18.70 -4.89
C LYS A 303 -16.59 17.75 -5.01
N GLY A 304 -16.66 16.85 -5.99
CA GLY A 304 -15.49 16.12 -6.45
C GLY A 304 -14.73 16.94 -7.48
N LYS A 305 -13.41 16.82 -7.48
CA LYS A 305 -12.53 17.34 -8.54
C LYS A 305 -11.59 16.25 -9.00
N ILE A 306 -11.44 16.13 -10.31
CA ILE A 306 -10.50 15.21 -10.96
C ILE A 306 -9.39 16.04 -11.58
N GLU A 307 -8.16 15.74 -11.19
CA GLU A 307 -6.96 16.30 -11.80
C GLU A 307 -6.13 15.19 -12.44
N LYS A 308 -5.75 15.35 -13.71
CA LYS A 308 -4.85 14.41 -14.40
C LYS A 308 -3.40 14.87 -14.25
N SER A 309 -2.59 14.08 -13.55
CA SER A 309 -1.17 14.36 -13.36
C SER A 309 -0.35 13.93 -14.59
N MET A 310 0.08 14.87 -15.42
CA MET A 310 0.88 14.54 -16.62
C MET A 310 2.24 13.90 -16.25
N SER A 311 2.83 14.28 -15.12
CA SER A 311 4.03 13.63 -14.60
C SER A 311 3.77 12.16 -14.24
N SER A 312 2.59 11.85 -13.71
CA SER A 312 2.20 10.46 -13.43
C SER A 312 1.97 9.68 -14.72
N VAL A 313 1.33 10.28 -15.72
CA VAL A 313 1.13 9.65 -17.05
C VAL A 313 2.46 9.22 -17.66
N LEU A 314 3.43 10.13 -17.73
CA LEU A 314 4.75 9.84 -18.31
C LEU A 314 5.52 8.80 -17.48
N ARG A 315 5.43 8.88 -16.15
CA ARG A 315 6.05 7.89 -15.25
C ARG A 315 5.50 6.49 -15.50
N TYR A 316 4.18 6.34 -15.46
CA TYR A 316 3.53 5.04 -15.65
C TYR A 316 3.70 4.49 -17.06
N ALA A 317 3.67 5.35 -18.09
CA ALA A 317 4.00 4.92 -19.45
C ALA A 317 5.42 4.35 -19.53
N ASN A 318 6.42 5.06 -18.97
CA ASN A 318 7.79 4.58 -18.92
C ASN A 318 7.93 3.29 -18.08
N ASP A 319 7.23 3.17 -16.96
CA ASP A 319 7.25 1.95 -16.14
C ASP A 319 6.65 0.76 -16.90
N PHE A 320 5.61 1.00 -17.71
CA PHE A 320 5.01 -0.01 -18.57
C PHE A 320 5.97 -0.48 -19.65
N GLU A 321 6.63 0.45 -20.36
CA GLU A 321 7.63 0.14 -21.38
C GLU A 321 8.82 -0.67 -20.82
N ASN A 322 9.20 -0.40 -19.57
CA ASN A 322 10.28 -1.10 -18.87
C ASN A 322 9.83 -2.39 -18.18
N TYR A 323 8.57 -2.80 -18.34
CA TYR A 323 8.00 -3.99 -17.71
C TYR A 323 8.21 -4.02 -16.19
N GLN A 324 8.03 -2.87 -15.53
CA GLN A 324 8.04 -2.85 -14.08
C GLN A 324 6.89 -3.72 -13.56
N HIS A 325 7.22 -4.69 -12.71
CA HIS A 325 6.28 -5.73 -12.34
C HIS A 325 5.04 -5.19 -11.62
N GLY A 326 5.14 -4.08 -10.89
CA GLY A 326 3.98 -3.48 -10.24
C GLY A 326 2.91 -2.97 -11.19
N ILE A 327 3.29 -2.20 -12.22
CA ILE A 327 2.31 -1.74 -13.22
C ILE A 327 1.78 -2.90 -14.08
N MET A 328 2.60 -3.94 -14.29
CA MET A 328 2.16 -5.18 -14.95
C MET A 328 1.12 -5.92 -14.12
N SER A 329 1.25 -5.95 -12.79
CA SER A 329 0.24 -6.48 -11.87
C SER A 329 -1.06 -5.68 -11.94
N SER A 330 -0.98 -4.34 -11.95
CA SER A 330 -2.15 -3.46 -12.09
C SER A 330 -2.87 -3.69 -13.42
N TYR A 331 -2.11 -3.81 -14.51
CA TYR A 331 -2.64 -4.13 -15.83
C TYR A 331 -3.35 -5.48 -15.88
N LEU A 332 -2.76 -6.50 -15.25
CA LEU A 332 -3.35 -7.83 -15.16
C LEU A 332 -4.72 -7.79 -14.45
N LEU A 333 -4.80 -7.13 -13.29
CA LEU A 333 -6.07 -6.99 -12.55
C LEU A 333 -7.11 -6.25 -13.39
N MET A 334 -6.73 -5.12 -13.98
CA MET A 334 -7.63 -4.33 -14.82
C MET A 334 -8.14 -5.13 -16.02
N LYS A 335 -7.30 -5.97 -16.62
CA LYS A 335 -7.65 -6.79 -17.78
C LYS A 335 -8.56 -7.97 -17.43
N LEU A 336 -8.28 -8.66 -16.32
CA LEU A 336 -8.98 -9.91 -15.98
C LEU A 336 -10.27 -9.69 -15.21
N LEU A 337 -10.37 -8.62 -14.42
CA LEU A 337 -11.48 -8.43 -13.49
C LEU A 337 -12.43 -7.32 -13.97
N ASN A 338 -13.71 -7.64 -14.07
CA ASN A 338 -14.73 -6.66 -14.45
C ASN A 338 -14.86 -5.52 -13.44
N SER A 339 -14.62 -5.81 -12.16
CA SER A 339 -14.53 -4.81 -11.09
C SER A 339 -13.59 -3.65 -11.46
N PHE A 340 -12.49 -3.92 -12.17
CA PHE A 340 -11.51 -2.91 -12.55
C PHE A 340 -11.67 -2.43 -14.00
N SER A 341 -12.05 -3.30 -14.93
CA SER A 341 -12.23 -2.91 -16.35
C SER A 341 -13.41 -1.96 -16.56
N ASN A 342 -14.41 -2.00 -15.66
CA ASN A 342 -15.62 -1.17 -15.73
C ASN A 342 -15.55 0.07 -14.83
N ILE A 343 -14.36 0.51 -14.41
CA ILE A 343 -14.22 1.79 -13.69
C ILE A 343 -14.59 2.91 -14.65
N GLN A 344 -15.80 3.45 -14.50
CA GLN A 344 -16.28 4.57 -15.29
C GLN A 344 -16.32 5.82 -14.42
N ILE A 345 -15.56 6.83 -14.82
CA ILE A 345 -15.60 8.15 -14.23
C ILE A 345 -16.13 9.10 -15.30
N THR A 346 -17.43 9.36 -15.27
CA THR A 346 -18.09 10.25 -16.21
C THR A 346 -18.13 11.67 -15.64
N TYR A 347 -17.57 12.63 -16.36
CA TYR A 347 -17.60 14.03 -15.97
C TYR A 347 -17.74 14.94 -17.20
N SER A 348 -18.55 15.99 -17.06
CA SER A 348 -18.66 17.07 -18.05
C SER A 348 -17.69 18.21 -17.75
N ASN A 349 -17.38 18.40 -16.45
CA ASN A 349 -16.42 19.39 -15.95
C ASN A 349 -15.50 18.71 -14.92
N PRO A 350 -14.18 18.64 -15.14
CA PRO A 350 -13.26 18.00 -14.19
C PRO A 350 -13.18 18.72 -12.84
N ASP A 351 -13.54 20.01 -12.77
CA ASP A 351 -13.58 20.79 -11.52
C ASP A 351 -14.92 20.64 -10.76
N ASP A 352 -15.90 19.94 -11.33
CA ASP A 352 -17.24 19.79 -10.75
C ASP A 352 -17.79 18.39 -11.05
N LEU A 353 -17.19 17.39 -10.40
CA LEU A 353 -17.64 15.99 -10.46
C LEU A 353 -18.86 15.82 -9.55
N PRO A 354 -20.04 15.49 -10.10
CA PRO A 354 -21.22 15.17 -9.30
C PRO A 354 -20.94 13.91 -8.46
N LEU A 355 -21.10 14.02 -7.15
CA LEU A 355 -20.97 12.88 -6.23
C LEU A 355 -22.28 12.10 -6.07
N GLU A 356 -23.41 12.66 -6.51
CA GLU A 356 -24.72 12.01 -6.42
C GLU A 356 -24.78 10.75 -7.29
N GLY A 357 -25.18 9.62 -6.69
CA GLY A 357 -25.28 8.33 -7.38
C GLY A 357 -23.95 7.66 -7.73
N LEU A 358 -22.81 8.32 -7.46
CA LEU A 358 -21.49 7.76 -7.66
C LEU A 358 -21.07 6.95 -6.43
N ASP A 359 -20.75 5.67 -6.60
CA ASP A 359 -20.11 4.86 -5.54
C ASP A 359 -18.62 5.24 -5.43
N PHE A 360 -18.39 6.41 -4.85
CA PHE A 360 -17.07 7.02 -4.74
C PHE A 360 -16.11 6.14 -3.96
N ALA A 361 -16.57 5.52 -2.87
CA ALA A 361 -15.74 4.69 -2.02
C ALA A 361 -15.16 3.50 -2.79
N THR A 362 -16.00 2.82 -3.56
CA THR A 362 -15.60 1.68 -4.39
C THR A 362 -14.65 2.11 -5.51
N ILE A 363 -14.96 3.20 -6.23
CA ILE A 363 -14.09 3.72 -7.29
C ILE A 363 -12.73 4.12 -6.73
N TYR A 364 -12.72 4.88 -5.63
CA TYR A 364 -11.50 5.29 -4.96
C TYR A 364 -10.67 4.09 -4.52
N GLY A 365 -11.29 3.09 -3.87
CA GLY A 365 -10.61 1.89 -3.40
C GLY A 365 -9.93 1.12 -4.55
N LYS A 366 -10.63 0.95 -5.68
CA LYS A 366 -10.06 0.29 -6.85
C LYS A 366 -8.90 1.07 -7.46
N LEU A 367 -9.01 2.40 -7.59
CA LEU A 367 -7.91 3.22 -8.07
C LEU A 367 -6.71 3.12 -7.14
N LYS A 368 -6.93 3.20 -5.81
CA LYS A 368 -5.85 3.04 -4.83
C LYS A 368 -5.16 1.68 -4.89
N ILE A 369 -5.89 0.61 -5.19
CA ILE A 369 -5.29 -0.71 -5.44
C ILE A 369 -4.33 -0.64 -6.64
N LEU A 370 -4.82 -0.18 -7.79
CA LEU A 370 -4.01 -0.10 -9.02
C LEU A 370 -2.81 0.84 -8.88
N ASN A 371 -3.00 1.99 -8.22
CA ASN A 371 -1.95 2.97 -7.94
C ASN A 371 -0.87 2.40 -7.03
N ALA A 372 -1.22 1.85 -5.88
CA ALA A 372 -0.26 1.33 -4.91
C ALA A 372 0.59 0.21 -5.53
N MET A 373 -0.06 -0.68 -6.29
CA MET A 373 0.64 -1.73 -7.04
C MET A 373 1.54 -1.16 -8.14
N ALA A 374 1.13 -0.15 -8.90
CA ALA A 374 2.01 0.44 -9.92
C ALA A 374 3.21 1.16 -9.28
N ASP A 375 2.96 1.92 -8.22
CA ASP A 375 3.94 2.76 -7.54
C ASP A 375 5.00 1.96 -6.78
N HIS A 376 4.68 0.75 -6.26
CA HIS A 376 5.63 0.02 -5.42
C HIS A 376 6.95 -0.33 -6.12
N THR A 377 6.95 -0.41 -7.46
CA THR A 377 8.16 -0.70 -8.26
C THR A 377 8.63 0.49 -9.08
N SER A 378 7.87 1.58 -9.07
CA SER A 378 8.14 2.75 -9.87
C SER A 378 9.41 3.45 -9.37
N PRO A 379 10.45 3.61 -10.20
CA PRO A 379 11.63 4.40 -9.83
C PRO A 379 11.32 5.89 -9.64
N GLY A 380 10.15 6.36 -10.09
CA GLY A 380 9.72 7.75 -10.00
C GLY A 380 8.71 8.03 -8.90
N TYR A 381 8.37 7.05 -8.06
CA TYR A 381 7.55 7.26 -6.87
C TYR A 381 8.45 7.56 -5.67
N GLN A 382 8.07 8.55 -4.87
CA GLN A 382 8.81 8.93 -3.67
C GLN A 382 7.87 9.17 -2.48
N ILE A 383 8.26 8.64 -1.34
CA ILE A 383 7.56 8.70 -0.05
C ILE A 383 7.93 10.01 0.66
N ARG A 384 6.90 10.75 1.06
CA ARG A 384 7.01 11.98 1.87
C ARG A 384 6.37 11.81 3.26
N ASP A 385 5.39 10.92 3.35
CA ASP A 385 4.65 10.57 4.54
C ASP A 385 4.10 9.13 4.38
N PHE A 386 3.47 8.58 5.42
CA PHE A 386 2.89 7.23 5.45
C PHE A 386 1.35 7.23 5.43
N ASP A 387 0.77 8.26 4.82
CA ASP A 387 -0.67 8.48 4.76
C ASP A 387 -1.35 7.69 3.61
N ASP A 388 -0.61 7.28 2.59
CA ASP A 388 -1.13 6.56 1.43
C ASP A 388 -0.78 5.05 1.40
N TYR A 389 -1.50 4.29 0.57
CA TYR A 389 -1.32 2.84 0.45
C TYR A 389 -0.01 2.43 -0.23
N SER A 390 0.54 3.28 -1.11
CA SER A 390 1.76 2.96 -1.86
C SER A 390 2.98 3.04 -0.95
N SER A 391 3.10 4.11 -0.15
CA SER A 391 4.15 4.24 0.87
C SER A 391 4.10 3.10 1.90
N GLN A 392 2.90 2.72 2.33
CA GLN A 392 2.67 1.59 3.23
C GLN A 392 3.15 0.28 2.60
N LEU A 393 2.69 -0.04 1.38
CA LEU A 393 3.10 -1.27 0.68
C LEU A 393 4.62 -1.34 0.48
N ILE A 394 5.25 -0.25 0.00
CA ILE A 394 6.70 -0.20 -0.23
C ILE A 394 7.46 -0.46 1.06
N LEU A 395 7.10 0.20 2.18
CA LEU A 395 7.83 -0.01 3.43
C LEU A 395 7.71 -1.45 3.90
N ILE A 396 6.49 -2.00 3.92
CA ILE A 396 6.24 -3.36 4.42
C ILE A 396 6.95 -4.40 3.55
N ASP A 397 6.88 -4.26 2.22
CA ASP A 397 7.63 -5.10 1.26
C ASP A 397 9.14 -5.04 1.53
N GLU A 398 9.69 -3.84 1.75
CA GLU A 398 11.13 -3.67 1.98
C GLU A 398 11.63 -4.19 3.33
N ILE A 399 10.77 -4.28 4.35
CA ILE A 399 11.18 -4.78 5.68
C ILE A 399 10.84 -6.26 5.90
N GLU A 400 10.05 -6.86 5.01
CA GLU A 400 9.81 -8.30 5.00
C GLU A 400 11.06 -9.03 4.45
N GLU A 401 11.84 -9.61 5.35
CA GLU A 401 12.97 -10.50 5.00
C GLU A 401 12.99 -11.79 5.84
N PHE A 402 12.12 -11.93 6.84
CA PHE A 402 12.15 -13.07 7.76
C PHE A 402 11.66 -14.37 7.13
N SER A 403 10.91 -14.30 6.01
CA SER A 403 10.45 -15.47 5.27
C SER A 403 11.33 -15.85 4.10
N ARG A 404 12.44 -15.14 3.86
CA ARG A 404 13.26 -15.37 2.67
C ARG A 404 14.01 -16.70 2.77
N ILE A 405 13.97 -17.45 1.67
CA ILE A 405 14.51 -18.81 1.59
C ILE A 405 15.80 -18.78 0.78
N SER A 406 16.91 -19.24 1.38
CA SER A 406 18.16 -19.34 0.62
C SER A 406 18.37 -20.75 0.05
N ARG A 407 18.98 -20.82 -1.14
CA ARG A 407 19.60 -22.04 -1.69
C ARG A 407 21.06 -22.10 -1.26
N ALA A 408 21.29 -22.09 0.04
CA ALA A 408 22.59 -21.79 0.59
C ALA A 408 23.57 -22.97 0.63
N ASN A 409 23.27 -24.06 -0.06
CA ASN A 409 24.12 -25.23 -0.01
C ASN A 409 24.28 -25.82 -1.41
N GLN A 410 25.48 -26.33 -1.70
CA GLN A 410 25.82 -27.02 -2.96
C GLN A 410 24.86 -28.18 -3.29
N TYR A 411 24.05 -28.60 -2.31
CA TYR A 411 23.06 -29.67 -2.37
C TYR A 411 21.63 -29.26 -2.79
N ARG A 412 21.36 -27.99 -3.15
CA ARG A 412 20.00 -27.50 -3.56
C ARG A 412 18.91 -27.69 -2.49
N THR A 413 19.26 -27.60 -1.20
CA THR A 413 18.31 -27.71 -0.10
C THR A 413 17.72 -26.35 0.30
N PHE A 414 16.47 -26.35 0.79
CA PHE A 414 15.79 -25.18 1.33
C PHE A 414 16.42 -24.75 2.67
N VAL A 415 16.81 -23.48 2.80
CA VAL A 415 17.13 -22.87 4.10
C VAL A 415 16.09 -21.81 4.40
N ASN A 416 15.24 -22.08 5.40
CA ASN A 416 14.01 -21.33 5.70
C ASN A 416 14.24 -20.01 6.45
N GLN A 417 15.48 -19.60 6.67
CA GLN A 417 15.77 -18.35 7.39
C GLN A 417 17.04 -17.71 6.87
N PHE A 418 16.88 -16.79 5.91
CA PHE A 418 17.99 -15.97 5.41
C PHE A 418 18.56 -15.03 6.49
N CYS A 419 17.67 -14.37 7.24
CA CYS A 419 18.03 -13.55 8.39
C CYS A 419 16.88 -13.51 9.40
N LYS A 420 17.17 -13.06 10.62
CA LYS A 420 16.15 -12.71 11.63
C LYS A 420 15.79 -11.24 11.49
N CYS A 421 14.51 -10.91 11.65
CA CYS A 421 14.03 -9.54 11.62
C CYS A 421 13.56 -9.13 13.03
N GLU A 422 14.11 -8.05 13.58
CA GLU A 422 13.54 -7.39 14.75
C GLU A 422 13.07 -5.98 14.39
N LEU A 423 11.88 -5.61 14.88
CA LEU A 423 11.26 -4.30 14.64
C LEU A 423 10.88 -3.64 15.96
N LYS A 424 11.07 -2.33 16.10
CA LYS A 424 10.48 -1.53 17.19
C LYS A 424 10.34 -0.07 16.82
N MET A 425 9.58 0.68 17.62
CA MET A 425 9.68 2.14 17.67
C MET A 425 10.59 2.58 18.82
N ASP A 426 11.51 3.51 18.56
CA ASP A 426 12.46 4.08 19.53
C ASP A 426 12.44 5.61 19.38
N ASP A 427 11.84 6.33 20.33
CA ASP A 427 11.70 7.81 20.29
C ASP A 427 11.19 8.36 18.94
N GLY A 428 10.18 7.70 18.34
CA GLY A 428 9.61 8.10 17.04
C GLY A 428 10.41 7.62 15.82
N CYS A 429 11.48 6.85 16.02
CA CYS A 429 12.27 6.23 14.96
C CYS A 429 11.90 4.76 14.77
N LEU A 430 11.57 4.38 13.53
CA LEU A 430 11.36 2.99 13.15
C LEU A 430 12.70 2.27 13.07
N CYS A 431 12.93 1.37 14.02
CA CYS A 431 14.16 0.59 14.10
C CYS A 431 13.94 -0.79 13.49
N ILE A 432 14.75 -1.10 12.48
CA ILE A 432 14.69 -2.35 11.71
C ILE A 432 16.05 -3.03 11.80
N ASP A 433 16.10 -4.22 12.39
CA ASP A 433 17.33 -5.02 12.50
C ASP A 433 17.19 -6.31 11.70
N PHE A 434 18.07 -6.48 10.71
CA PHE A 434 18.30 -7.77 10.06
C PHE A 434 19.55 -8.41 10.66
N ILE A 435 19.37 -9.55 11.32
CA ILE A 435 20.42 -10.26 12.04
C ILE A 435 20.80 -11.52 11.27
N PHE A 436 22.07 -11.61 10.89
CA PHE A 436 22.64 -12.71 10.14
C PHE A 436 23.51 -13.56 11.07
N ASP A 437 22.98 -14.69 11.54
CA ASP A 437 23.64 -15.53 12.54
C ASP A 437 23.74 -17.03 12.18
N ASP A 438 23.44 -17.38 10.93
CA ASP A 438 23.56 -18.75 10.42
C ASP A 438 24.84 -18.94 9.59
N ASP A 439 25.87 -19.55 10.19
CA ASP A 439 27.13 -19.90 9.52
C ASP A 439 26.98 -21.07 8.51
N ASN A 440 25.83 -21.73 8.42
CA ASN A 440 25.60 -22.83 7.48
C ASN A 440 25.14 -22.36 6.09
N ILE A 441 24.87 -21.06 5.93
CA ILE A 441 24.45 -20.46 4.66
C ILE A 441 25.70 -19.97 3.92
N ASP A 442 26.07 -20.65 2.84
CA ASP A 442 27.17 -20.20 1.98
C ASP A 442 26.84 -18.82 1.37
N ASP A 443 27.88 -17.99 1.21
CA ASP A 443 27.83 -16.64 0.63
C ASP A 443 26.88 -15.65 1.34
N LEU A 444 26.47 -15.91 2.58
CA LEU A 444 25.71 -14.97 3.38
C LEU A 444 26.56 -13.73 3.71
N ASP A 445 26.20 -12.58 3.11
CA ASP A 445 26.89 -11.32 3.32
C ASP A 445 25.92 -10.21 3.78
N PRO A 446 25.97 -9.84 5.07
CA PRO A 446 25.22 -8.71 5.61
C PRO A 446 25.50 -7.38 4.90
N GLU A 447 26.70 -7.17 4.38
CA GLU A 447 27.09 -5.91 3.72
C GLU A 447 26.39 -5.73 2.37
N ILE A 448 26.24 -6.81 1.60
CA ILE A 448 25.55 -6.77 0.31
C ILE A 448 24.08 -6.41 0.53
N THR A 449 23.39 -7.13 1.42
CA THR A 449 22.00 -6.84 1.78
C THR A 449 21.83 -5.39 2.26
N PHE A 450 22.76 -4.92 3.10
CA PHE A 450 22.75 -3.55 3.57
C PHE A 450 22.86 -2.53 2.45
N ARG A 451 23.80 -2.71 1.52
CA ARG A 451 24.02 -1.81 0.39
C ARG A 451 22.79 -1.75 -0.52
N ASP A 452 22.14 -2.88 -0.77
CA ASP A 452 20.95 -2.95 -1.62
C ASP A 452 19.76 -2.23 -0.96
N LYS A 453 19.52 -2.48 0.34
CA LYS A 453 18.48 -1.79 1.10
C LYS A 453 18.75 -0.28 1.22
N CYS A 454 20.01 0.13 1.41
CA CYS A 454 20.36 1.55 1.41
C CYS A 454 20.03 2.24 0.08
N ARG A 455 20.42 1.64 -1.05
CA ARG A 455 20.10 2.21 -2.37
C ARG A 455 18.59 2.34 -2.53
N ARG A 456 17.86 1.32 -2.10
CA ARG A 456 16.40 1.29 -2.20
C ARG A 456 15.75 2.36 -1.34
N PHE A 457 16.02 2.40 -0.03
CA PHE A 457 15.47 3.42 0.87
C PHE A 457 15.82 4.84 0.40
N ILE A 458 17.08 5.12 0.08
CA ILE A 458 17.48 6.46 -0.39
C ILE A 458 16.76 6.83 -1.70
N SER A 459 16.47 5.85 -2.57
CA SER A 459 15.76 6.11 -3.83
C SER A 459 14.26 6.38 -3.65
N VAL A 460 13.61 5.71 -2.68
CA VAL A 460 12.16 5.78 -2.51
C VAL A 460 11.72 6.87 -1.55
N PHE A 461 12.60 7.43 -0.71
CA PHE A 461 12.23 8.54 0.17
C PHE A 461 12.58 9.89 -0.47
N ASP A 462 11.62 10.81 -0.49
CA ASP A 462 11.87 12.23 -0.80
C ASP A 462 12.45 12.90 0.45
N ILE A 463 13.72 12.63 0.73
CA ILE A 463 14.43 13.03 1.96
C ILE A 463 14.28 14.53 2.28
N PRO A 464 14.37 15.47 1.31
CA PRO A 464 14.18 16.90 1.60
C PRO A 464 12.76 17.27 2.04
N ASN A 465 11.75 16.59 1.47
CA ASN A 465 10.33 16.87 1.70
C ASN A 465 9.65 15.85 2.64
N LEU A 466 10.43 15.01 3.32
CA LEU A 466 9.93 14.04 4.28
C LEU A 466 9.30 14.74 5.50
N THR A 467 8.26 14.16 6.07
CA THR A 467 7.66 14.67 7.32
C THR A 467 8.66 14.63 8.48
N ASP A 468 8.58 15.61 9.38
CA ASP A 468 9.48 15.68 10.57
C ASP A 468 9.19 14.57 11.59
N ASN A 469 8.01 13.97 11.53
CA ASN A 469 7.55 12.94 12.47
C ASN A 469 8.00 11.52 12.09
N PHE A 470 8.83 11.37 11.05
CA PHE A 470 9.27 10.07 10.58
C PHE A 470 10.80 9.98 10.46
N SER A 471 11.34 8.89 11.00
CA SER A 471 12.73 8.50 10.79
C SER A 471 12.88 6.98 10.81
N ILE A 472 13.92 6.50 10.11
CA ILE A 472 14.31 5.09 10.06
C ILE A 472 15.72 4.94 10.60
N ARG A 473 15.92 3.91 11.42
CA ARG A 473 17.22 3.31 11.67
C ARG A 473 17.18 1.86 11.19
N PHE A 474 17.82 1.59 10.07
CA PHE A 474 17.95 0.26 9.50
C PHE A 474 19.34 -0.30 9.77
N ARG A 475 19.43 -1.52 10.30
CA ARG A 475 20.70 -2.21 10.57
C ARG A 475 20.75 -3.58 9.92
N SER A 476 21.89 -3.88 9.33
CA SER A 476 22.29 -5.23 8.93
C SER A 476 23.42 -5.67 9.85
N ILE A 477 23.16 -6.70 10.67
CA ILE A 477 24.01 -7.10 11.78
C ILE A 477 24.63 -8.45 11.46
N GLY A 478 25.94 -8.45 11.22
CA GLY A 478 26.73 -9.67 11.07
C GLY A 478 27.00 -10.31 12.43
N ARG A 479 26.55 -11.55 12.62
CA ARG A 479 26.95 -12.43 13.72
C ARG A 479 27.62 -13.71 13.21
N LEU A 480 28.11 -13.69 11.97
CA LEU A 480 28.79 -14.80 11.29
C LEU A 480 30.26 -14.88 11.71
N LYS A 481 30.91 -16.05 11.54
CA LYS A 481 32.36 -16.20 11.80
C LYS A 481 33.22 -15.23 10.98
N LYS A 482 32.84 -15.00 9.72
CA LYS A 482 33.59 -14.15 8.77
C LYS A 482 33.19 -12.67 8.83
N ASN A 483 32.04 -12.33 9.43
CA ASN A 483 31.52 -10.97 9.47
C ASN A 483 30.82 -10.71 10.82
N LYS A 484 31.43 -9.82 11.61
CA LYS A 484 30.93 -9.35 12.92
C LYS A 484 30.54 -7.87 12.89
N ASN A 485 30.44 -7.28 11.70
CA ASN A 485 30.21 -5.86 11.55
C ASN A 485 28.72 -5.53 11.73
N ILE A 486 28.47 -4.31 12.20
CA ILE A 486 27.15 -3.69 12.22
C ILE A 486 27.14 -2.61 11.13
N TYR A 487 26.30 -2.79 10.13
CA TYR A 487 26.07 -1.80 9.08
C TYR A 487 24.76 -1.08 9.38
N GLU A 488 24.78 0.24 9.44
CA GLU A 488 23.62 1.05 9.86
C GLU A 488 23.33 2.19 8.90
N LEU A 489 22.05 2.36 8.56
CA LEU A 489 21.48 3.48 7.84
C LEU A 489 20.58 4.26 8.79
N GLN A 490 20.83 5.55 8.94
CA GLN A 490 19.91 6.49 9.57
C GLN A 490 19.33 7.39 8.49
N LEU A 491 18.01 7.51 8.45
CA LEU A 491 17.27 8.31 7.47
C LEU A 491 16.19 9.12 8.19
N ALA A 492 16.19 10.43 7.97
CA ALA A 492 15.17 11.37 8.41
C ALA A 492 15.12 12.56 7.45
N LYS A 493 14.20 13.50 7.66
CA LYS A 493 14.11 14.69 6.83
C LYS A 493 15.45 15.44 6.80
N ASN A 494 15.92 15.74 5.59
CA ASN A 494 17.22 16.39 5.34
C ASN A 494 18.44 15.66 5.95
N HIS A 495 18.31 14.40 6.36
CA HIS A 495 19.37 13.68 7.06
C HIS A 495 19.47 12.24 6.57
N VAL A 496 20.63 11.87 6.02
CA VAL A 496 20.99 10.48 5.73
C VAL A 496 22.41 10.23 6.20
N LYS A 497 22.61 9.11 6.88
CA LYS A 497 23.92 8.70 7.38
C LYS A 497 24.10 7.19 7.24
N ILE A 498 25.28 6.79 6.76
CA ILE A 498 25.70 5.38 6.75
C ILE A 498 26.83 5.21 7.75
N LEU A 499 26.73 4.20 8.62
CA LEU A 499 27.73 3.83 9.60
C LEU A 499 28.14 2.37 9.43
N ILE A 500 29.40 2.08 9.72
CA ILE A 500 29.91 0.71 9.87
C ILE A 500 30.66 0.66 11.19
N ASN A 501 30.18 -0.13 12.15
CA ASN A 501 30.72 -0.18 13.51
C ASN A 501 30.87 1.24 14.11
N ASP A 502 29.79 2.03 14.04
CA ASP A 502 29.71 3.42 14.49
C ASP A 502 30.60 4.43 13.73
N GLU A 503 31.37 4.00 12.73
CA GLU A 503 32.15 4.89 11.88
C GLU A 503 31.34 5.39 10.68
N VAL A 504 31.24 6.72 10.54
CA VAL A 504 30.54 7.37 9.42
C VAL A 504 31.26 7.10 8.09
N LYS A 505 30.51 6.73 7.07
CA LYS A 505 31.01 6.53 5.70
C LYS A 505 30.42 7.57 4.75
N ASP A 506 31.22 7.97 3.76
CA ASP A 506 30.75 8.76 2.63
C ASP A 506 29.78 7.92 1.78
N ILE A 507 28.56 8.42 1.59
CA ILE A 507 27.45 7.66 0.99
C ILE A 507 27.77 7.32 -0.47
N ALA A 508 28.20 8.29 -1.27
CA ALA A 508 28.45 8.10 -2.70
C ALA A 508 29.60 7.11 -2.95
N LYS A 509 30.70 7.25 -2.20
CA LYS A 509 31.85 6.35 -2.27
C LYS A 509 31.47 4.95 -1.80
N TYR A 510 30.70 4.83 -0.72
CA TYR A 510 30.33 3.54 -0.17
C TYR A 510 29.37 2.76 -1.09
N LEU A 511 28.28 3.41 -1.55
CA LEU A 511 27.27 2.76 -2.38
C LEU A 511 27.70 2.62 -3.85
N LYS A 512 28.82 3.23 -4.24
CA LYS A 512 29.40 3.24 -5.59
C LYS A 512 28.42 3.79 -6.64
N THR A 513 27.72 4.86 -6.31
CA THR A 513 26.76 5.51 -7.20
C THR A 513 26.86 7.02 -7.12
N LYS A 514 26.65 7.68 -8.27
CA LYS A 514 26.62 9.14 -8.40
C LYS A 514 25.19 9.71 -8.32
N GLU A 515 24.18 8.85 -8.32
CA GLU A 515 22.78 9.24 -8.57
C GLU A 515 21.96 9.50 -7.29
N LEU A 516 22.55 9.32 -6.10
CA LEU A 516 21.80 9.33 -4.84
C LEU A 516 21.40 10.72 -4.32
N TYR A 517 21.92 11.79 -4.91
CA TYR A 517 21.55 13.17 -4.57
C TYR A 517 20.76 13.78 -5.73
N ARG A 518 19.44 13.57 -5.75
CA ARG A 518 18.55 14.49 -6.47
C ARG A 518 18.17 15.57 -5.46
N ASN A 519 18.82 16.73 -5.57
CA ASN A 519 18.54 17.93 -4.77
C ASN A 519 17.08 18.37 -4.94
#